data_AF-A0A7V5LEA3-F1
#
_entry.id   AF-A0A7V5LEA3-F1
#
_cell.length_a   1.000
_cell.length_b   1.000
_cell.length_c   1.000
_cell.angle_alpha   90.00
_cell.angle_beta   90.00
_cell.angle_gamma   90.00
#
_symmetry.space_group_name_H-M   'P 1'
#
loop_
_entity.id
_entity.type
_entity.pdbx_description
1 polymer ?
#
loop_
_entity_poly.entity_id
_entity_poly.type
_entity_poly.pdbx_seq_one_letter_code
_entity_poly.pdbx_strand_id
1 'polypeptide(L)'
;MDKQQRDTLQYLRKVADRFGYLLNPDEKALDRISRSLTENKVKYGKYYCPCKRHYPLDIKIDPLCPCKTFKDEIAQNGHCECHIFFSAEAAEQFSRKEGLLATVTCPG
;
A
#
# COMPACT_ATOMS: atom_id res chain seq x y z
N MET A 1 10.81 3.57 -14.01
CA MET A 1 10.05 2.41 -13.50
C MET A 1 10.60 1.13 -14.09
N ASP A 2 11.14 0.28 -13.23
CA ASP A 2 11.72 -1.01 -13.60
C ASP A 2 10.63 -2.02 -14.01
N LYS A 3 10.99 -3.01 -14.83
CA LYS A 3 10.08 -4.09 -15.24
C LYS A 3 9.44 -4.78 -14.04
N GLN A 4 10.25 -5.08 -13.02
CA GLN A 4 9.79 -5.76 -11.80
C GLN A 4 8.78 -4.94 -11.00
N GLN A 5 8.92 -3.61 -11.00
CA GLN A 5 8.00 -2.72 -10.31
C GLN A 5 6.63 -2.67 -11.00
N ARG A 6 6.61 -2.66 -12.34
CA ARG A 6 5.36 -2.77 -13.12
C ARG A 6 4.63 -4.08 -12.84
N ASP A 7 5.37 -5.19 -12.73
CA ASP A 7 4.80 -6.49 -12.38
C ASP A 7 4.20 -6.48 -10.97
N THR A 8 4.88 -5.82 -10.02
CA THR A 8 4.37 -5.62 -8.66
C THR A 8 3.08 -4.80 -8.65
N LEU A 9 3.02 -3.70 -9.40
CA LEU A 9 1.79 -2.88 -9.50
C LEU A 9 0.63 -3.67 -10.12
N GLN A 10 0.87 -4.45 -11.18
CA GLN A 10 -0.15 -5.32 -11.74
C GLN A 10 -0.64 -6.38 -10.76
N TYR A 11 0.27 -6.96 -9.97
CA TYR A 11 -0.09 -7.90 -8.91
C TYR A 11 -0.99 -7.24 -7.87
N LEU A 12 -0.62 -6.07 -7.38
CA LEU A 12 -1.41 -5.30 -6.41
C LEU A 12 -2.79 -4.94 -6.98
N ARG A 13 -2.86 -4.49 -8.24
CA ARG A 13 -4.11 -4.20 -8.94
C ARG A 13 -5.04 -5.42 -8.95
N LYS A 14 -4.54 -6.59 -9.36
CA LYS A 14 -5.30 -7.84 -9.37
C LYS A 14 -5.81 -8.25 -7.98
N VAL A 15 -5.00 -8.02 -6.94
CA VAL A 15 -5.42 -8.26 -5.55
C VAL A 15 -6.55 -7.30 -5.17
N ALA A 16 -6.40 -6.00 -5.48
CA ALA A 16 -7.42 -4.99 -5.21
C ALA A 16 -8.75 -5.34 -5.91
N ASP A 17 -8.73 -5.63 -7.21
CA ASP A 17 -9.90 -6.03 -8.00
C ASP A 17 -10.59 -7.29 -7.45
N ARG A 18 -9.81 -8.29 -7.02
CA ARG A 18 -10.36 -9.54 -6.44
C ARG A 18 -11.15 -9.29 -5.15
N PHE A 19 -10.73 -8.31 -4.34
CA PHE A 19 -11.36 -8.01 -3.06
C PHE A 19 -12.30 -6.79 -3.12
N GLY A 20 -12.42 -6.12 -4.26
CA GLY A 20 -13.23 -4.91 -4.41
C GLY A 20 -12.63 -3.68 -3.75
N TYR A 21 -11.30 -3.63 -3.63
CA TYR A 21 -10.57 -2.47 -3.09
C TYR A 21 -9.97 -1.63 -4.21
N LEU A 22 -9.60 -0.40 -3.88
CA LEU A 22 -8.88 0.51 -4.75
C LEU A 22 -7.41 0.61 -4.33
N LEU A 23 -6.55 0.96 -5.28
CA LEU A 23 -5.18 1.34 -4.98
C LEU A 23 -5.14 2.77 -4.45
N ASN A 24 -4.06 3.13 -3.76
CA ASN A 24 -3.83 4.48 -3.28
C ASN A 24 -3.98 5.51 -4.43
N PRO A 25 -4.84 6.53 -4.28
CA PRO A 25 -5.00 7.58 -5.28
C PRO A 25 -3.75 8.44 -5.46
N ASP A 26 -2.88 8.54 -4.45
CA ASP A 26 -1.58 9.20 -4.59
C ASP A 26 -0.56 8.28 -5.26
N GLU A 27 -0.31 8.54 -6.55
CA GLU A 27 0.62 7.77 -7.37
C GLU A 27 2.05 7.81 -6.82
N LYS A 28 2.46 8.90 -6.16
CA LYS A 28 3.81 9.04 -5.59
C LYS A 28 4.01 8.13 -4.38
N ALA A 29 3.04 8.06 -3.47
CA ALA A 29 3.06 7.13 -2.35
C ALA A 29 3.01 5.69 -2.87
N LEU A 30 2.12 5.40 -3.83
CA LEU A 30 2.01 4.07 -4.42
C LEU A 30 3.33 3.62 -5.07
N ASP A 31 3.99 4.51 -5.82
CA ASP A 31 5.30 4.25 -6.42
C ASP A 31 6.35 3.92 -5.35
N ARG A 32 6.48 4.76 -4.31
CA ARG A 32 7.44 4.57 -3.22
C ARG A 32 7.25 3.21 -2.52
N ILE A 33 6.01 2.86 -2.18
CA ILE A 33 5.70 1.62 -1.48
C ILE A 33 5.89 0.41 -2.40
N SER A 34 5.47 0.52 -3.67
CA SER A 34 5.66 -0.54 -4.67
C SER A 34 7.14 -0.85 -4.90
N ARG A 35 8.02 0.15 -4.83
CA ARG A 35 9.46 -0.02 -4.91
C ARG A 35 9.98 -0.85 -3.74
N SER A 36 9.58 -0.53 -2.51
CA SER A 36 9.97 -1.32 -1.32
C SER A 36 9.46 -2.77 -1.39
N LEU A 37 8.23 -3.01 -1.88
CA LEU A 37 7.73 -4.37 -2.13
C LEU A 37 8.54 -5.11 -3.20
N THR A 38 8.94 -4.40 -4.26
CA THR A 38 9.71 -4.96 -5.35
C THR A 38 11.11 -5.36 -4.86
N GLU A 39 11.78 -4.53 -4.07
CA GLU A 39 13.05 -4.87 -3.43
C GLU A 39 12.94 -6.10 -2.53
N ASN A 40 11.85 -6.22 -1.75
CA ASN A 40 11.60 -7.40 -0.92
C ASN A 40 11.42 -8.66 -1.76
N LYS A 41 10.69 -8.56 -2.87
CA LYS A 41 10.54 -9.66 -3.83
C LYS A 41 11.88 -10.07 -4.44
N VAL A 42 12.70 -9.11 -4.83
CA VAL A 42 14.01 -9.38 -5.45
C VAL A 42 14.97 -10.02 -4.44
N LYS A 43 15.00 -9.52 -3.20
CA LYS A 43 15.92 -10.01 -2.16
C LYS A 43 15.50 -11.37 -1.58
N TYR A 44 14.20 -11.59 -1.36
CA TYR A 44 13.69 -12.75 -0.60
C TYR A 44 12.77 -13.67 -1.42
N GLY A 45 12.53 -13.35 -2.70
CA GLY A 45 11.70 -14.15 -3.61
C GLY A 45 10.18 -13.98 -3.44
N LYS A 46 9.72 -13.27 -2.41
CA LYS A 46 8.29 -13.10 -2.09
C LYS A 46 7.94 -11.66 -1.71
N TYR A 47 6.65 -11.34 -1.82
CA TYR A 47 6.11 -10.02 -1.48
C TYR A 47 5.93 -9.85 0.03
N TYR A 48 7.02 -9.61 0.76
CA TYR A 48 6.93 -9.32 2.19
C TYR A 48 6.40 -7.90 2.44
N CYS A 49 5.50 -7.78 3.42
CA CYS A 49 4.90 -6.51 3.81
C CYS A 49 5.99 -5.50 4.24
N PRO A 50 6.07 -4.31 3.62
CA PRO A 50 7.11 -3.35 3.99
C PRO A 50 6.89 -2.73 5.37
N CYS A 51 5.65 -2.73 5.89
CA CYS A 51 5.29 -2.05 7.14
C CYS A 51 5.33 -2.96 8.37
N LYS A 52 5.01 -4.24 8.21
CA LYS A 52 4.91 -5.23 9.31
C LYS A 52 6.08 -6.22 9.36
N ARG A 53 7.09 -6.05 8.51
CA ARG A 53 8.29 -6.89 8.54
C ARG A 53 9.20 -6.53 9.71
N HIS A 54 10.01 -7.48 10.14
CA HIS A 54 11.12 -7.22 11.05
C HIS A 54 12.33 -6.63 10.30
N TYR A 55 13.26 -6.04 11.06
CA TYR A 55 14.57 -5.65 10.56
C TYR A 55 15.65 -6.32 11.42
N PRO A 56 16.40 -7.31 10.88
CA PRO A 56 16.35 -7.87 9.53
C PRO A 56 15.07 -8.70 9.26
N LEU A 57 14.73 -8.89 7.97
CA LEU A 57 13.53 -9.61 7.54
C LEU A 57 13.67 -11.11 7.86
N ASP A 58 12.67 -11.68 8.53
CA ASP A 58 12.59 -13.09 8.86
C ASP A 58 11.54 -13.78 8.00
N ILE A 59 12.00 -14.63 7.08
CA ILE A 59 11.16 -15.34 6.11
C ILE A 59 10.10 -16.27 6.74
N LYS A 60 10.27 -16.67 8.01
CA LYS A 60 9.36 -17.59 8.72
C LYS A 60 8.23 -16.86 9.43
N ILE A 61 8.47 -15.63 9.87
CA ILE A 61 7.57 -14.87 10.74
C ILE A 61 6.91 -13.74 9.96
N ASP A 62 7.62 -13.14 9.00
CA ASP A 62 7.15 -11.92 8.35
C ASP A 62 5.96 -12.16 7.42
N PRO A 63 4.95 -11.27 7.48
CA PRO A 63 3.73 -11.46 6.72
C PRO A 63 3.96 -11.16 5.23
N LEU A 64 3.40 -12.04 4.40
CA LEU A 64 3.33 -11.86 2.95
C LEU A 64 2.10 -11.03 2.57
N CYS A 65 2.25 -10.17 1.57
CA CYS A 65 1.16 -9.45 0.95
C CYS A 65 0.39 -10.40 0.00
N PRO A 66 -0.95 -10.51 0.08
CA PRO A 66 -1.86 -9.85 1.01
C PRO A 66 -1.83 -10.47 2.43
N CYS A 67 -1.59 -9.64 3.45
CA CYS A 67 -1.51 -10.07 4.85
C CYS A 67 -2.90 -10.49 5.35
N LYS A 68 -3.03 -11.42 6.30
CA LYS A 68 -4.35 -11.85 6.80
C LYS A 68 -5.17 -10.69 7.43
N THR A 69 -4.49 -9.75 8.09
CA THR A 69 -5.11 -8.62 8.80
C THR A 69 -5.60 -7.50 7.89
N PHE A 70 -5.19 -7.47 6.61
CA PHE A 70 -5.45 -6.30 5.76
C PHE A 70 -6.95 -6.03 5.58
N LYS A 71 -7.79 -7.07 5.62
CA LYS A 71 -9.25 -6.93 5.51
C LYS A 71 -9.83 -6.25 6.74
N ASP A 72 -9.38 -6.65 7.92
CA ASP A 72 -9.84 -6.07 9.18
C ASP A 72 -9.40 -4.61 9.28
N GLU A 73 -8.16 -4.31 8.86
CA GLU A 73 -7.62 -2.95 8.81
C GLU A 73 -8.41 -2.06 7.85
N ILE A 74 -8.70 -2.54 6.63
CA ILE A 74 -9.51 -1.79 5.66
C ILE A 74 -10.96 -1.64 6.17
N ALA A 75 -11.52 -2.64 6.85
CA ALA A 75 -12.87 -2.54 7.39
C ALA A 75 -12.96 -1.54 8.56
N GLN A 76 -11.92 -1.42 9.38
CA GLN A 76 -11.90 -0.51 10.54
C GLN A 76 -11.47 0.91 10.18
N ASN A 77 -10.39 1.05 9.40
CA ASN A 77 -9.76 2.34 9.09
C ASN A 77 -10.03 2.82 7.67
N GLY A 78 -10.66 1.99 6.82
CA GLY A 78 -10.87 2.29 5.41
C GLY A 78 -9.64 2.07 4.54
N HIS A 79 -8.47 1.80 5.10
CA HIS A 79 -7.24 1.54 4.37
C HIS A 79 -6.33 0.55 5.10
N CYS A 80 -5.42 -0.08 4.35
CA CYS A 80 -4.34 -0.86 4.93
C CYS A 80 -3.32 0.10 5.62
N GLU A 81 -2.64 -0.36 6.67
CA GLU A 81 -1.58 0.39 7.37
C GLU A 81 -0.48 0.88 6.41
N CYS A 82 -0.22 0.08 5.36
CA CYS A 82 0.75 0.46 4.33
C CYS A 82 0.24 1.48 3.32
N HIS A 83 -1.01 1.93 3.38
CA HIS A 83 -1.64 2.83 2.41
C HIS A 83 -1.47 2.36 0.95
N ILE A 84 -1.57 1.04 0.69
CA ILE A 84 -1.58 0.50 -0.67
C ILE A 84 -3.02 0.29 -1.14
N PHE A 85 -3.82 -0.32 -0.27
CA PHE A 85 -5.21 -0.68 -0.53
C PHE A 85 -6.12 0.24 0.29
N PHE A 86 -7.12 0.78 -0.38
CA PHE A 86 -8.16 1.62 0.18
C PHE A 86 -9.53 1.03 -0.14
N SER A 87 -10.47 1.20 0.78
CA SER A 87 -11.89 1.04 0.48
C SER A 87 -12.35 2.13 -0.49
N ALA A 88 -13.44 1.88 -1.21
CA ALA A 88 -14.01 2.85 -2.14
C ALA A 88 -14.29 4.19 -1.45
N GLU A 89 -14.86 4.14 -0.25
CA GLU A 89 -15.19 5.32 0.55
C GLU A 89 -13.92 6.08 1.01
N ALA A 90 -12.91 5.37 1.51
CA ALA A 90 -11.69 6.01 1.99
C ALA A 90 -10.87 6.62 0.84
N ALA A 91 -10.82 5.98 -0.33
CA ALA A 91 -10.14 6.53 -1.49
C ALA A 91 -10.76 7.87 -1.92
N GLU A 92 -12.09 7.96 -1.93
CA GLU A 92 -12.80 9.20 -2.25
C GLU A 92 -12.53 10.29 -1.21
N GLN A 93 -12.58 9.93 0.07
CA GLN A 93 -12.28 10.85 1.17
C GLN A 93 -10.84 11.38 1.11
N PHE A 94 -9.87 10.52 0.75
CA PHE A 94 -8.48 10.89 0.63
C PHE A 94 -8.27 11.93 -0.48
N SER A 95 -8.87 11.69 -1.67
CA SER A 95 -8.86 12.67 -2.77
C SER A 95 -9.51 14.00 -2.39
N ARG A 96 -10.55 13.99 -1.55
CA ARG A 96 -11.20 15.21 -1.07
C ARG A 96 -10.34 15.97 -0.04
N LYS A 97 -9.59 15.25 0.81
CA LYS A 97 -8.81 15.83 1.91
C LYS A 97 -7.50 16.47 1.45
N GLU A 98 -6.89 15.96 0.38
CA GLU A 98 -5.73 16.62 -0.26
C GLU A 98 -6.07 18.04 -0.73
N GLY A 99 -7.32 18.26 -1.17
CA GLY A 99 -7.84 19.60 -1.47
C GLY A 99 -8.05 20.51 -0.26
N LEU A 100 -8.13 19.96 0.96
CA LEU A 100 -8.45 20.71 2.19
C LEU A 100 -7.19 21.10 2.99
N LEU A 101 -6.07 20.40 2.83
CA LEU A 101 -4.81 20.74 3.53
C LEU A 101 -4.06 21.94 2.93
N ALA A 102 -4.48 22.47 1.77
CA ALA A 102 -3.86 23.64 1.16
C ALA A 102 -4.16 24.97 1.89
N THR A 103 -5.03 24.98 2.91
CA THR A 103 -5.41 26.22 3.64
C THR A 103 -4.83 26.32 5.06
N VAL A 104 -3.97 25.40 5.50
CA VAL A 104 -3.25 25.52 6.77
C VAL A 104 -1.75 25.74 6.51
N THR A 105 -1.43 26.74 5.69
CA THR A 105 -0.15 27.42 5.81
C THR A 105 -0.26 28.36 7.00
N CYS A 106 0.35 27.98 8.12
CA CYS A 106 0.58 28.90 9.23
C CYS A 106 1.29 30.16 8.71
N PRO A 107 0.77 31.38 8.98
CA PRO A 107 1.53 32.59 8.75
C PRO A 107 2.62 32.65 9.83
N GLY A 108 3.87 32.53 9.41
CA GLY A 108 5.06 32.72 10.25
C GLY A 108 6.08 33.52 9.48
#